data_AF-A0A2C9JX22-F1
#
_entry.id   AF-A0A2C9JX22-F1
#
_cell.length_a   1.000
_cell.length_b   1.000
_cell.length_c   1.000
_cell.angle_alpha   90.00
_cell.angle_beta   90.00
_cell.angle_gamma   90.00
#
_symmetry.space_group_name_H-M   'P 1'
#
loop_
_entity.id
_entity.type
_entity.pdbx_description
1 polymer ?
#
loop_
_entity_poly.entity_id
_entity_poly.type
_entity_poly.pdbx_seq_one_letter_code
_entity_poly.pdbx_strand_id
1 'polypeptide(L)'
;MPGVVVFGRRWSIGSDDLVVPMIFMIVVHSAWLMALGIVRGIVDFTSPEECTVNLRDLILGYIIIVSFCIILEVCIAFVSTRGSILTQTPRASIEYLLYGRYVVGLVELAWLILGAVWASKHYTTCSPDSAKKTLLGVMICDWLLILLLVISMWCSFDSAGRKWVKMKKFQDSMKERRNTDRRRGQNKRQSGSRRNWRQR
;
A
#
# COMPACT_ATOMS: atom_id res chain seq x y z
N MET A 1 -5.72 15.89 -2.87
CA MET A 1 -4.41 15.87 -3.56
C MET A 1 -4.51 15.04 -4.85
N PRO A 2 -3.63 15.21 -5.86
CA PRO A 2 -3.64 14.32 -7.03
C PRO A 2 -3.35 12.88 -6.58
N GLY A 3 -4.18 11.92 -6.99
CA GLY A 3 -3.98 10.50 -6.69
C GLY A 3 -2.74 9.93 -7.37
N VAL A 4 -2.13 8.92 -6.75
CA VAL A 4 -0.92 8.25 -7.25
C VAL A 4 -1.21 7.53 -8.56
N VAL A 5 -0.27 7.55 -9.50
CA VAL A 5 -0.34 6.75 -10.73
C VAL A 5 0.54 5.52 -10.50
N VAL A 6 -0.04 4.33 -10.51
CA VAL A 6 0.70 3.06 -10.41
C VAL A 6 0.15 2.15 -11.50
N PHE A 7 1.03 1.41 -12.20
CA PHE A 7 0.68 0.57 -13.35
C PHE A 7 -0.05 1.32 -14.47
N GLY A 8 0.31 2.59 -14.70
CA GLY A 8 -0.29 3.42 -15.75
C GLY A 8 -1.73 3.87 -15.49
N ARG A 9 -2.28 3.65 -14.28
CA ARG A 9 -3.64 4.07 -13.90
C ARG A 9 -3.62 4.97 -12.68
N ARG A 10 -4.51 5.98 -12.64
CA ARG A 10 -4.69 6.84 -11.45
C ARG A 10 -5.49 6.10 -10.38
N TRP A 11 -4.91 5.99 -9.19
CA TRP A 11 -5.54 5.45 -8.00
C TRP A 11 -6.27 6.56 -7.25
N SER A 12 -7.33 6.20 -6.51
CA SER A 12 -8.08 7.16 -5.68
C SER A 12 -7.34 7.52 -4.38
N ILE A 13 -6.24 6.81 -4.09
CA ILE A 13 -5.42 6.96 -2.90
C ILE A 13 -4.36 8.05 -3.16
N GLY A 14 -4.32 9.04 -2.28
CA GLY A 14 -3.23 10.00 -2.23
C GLY A 14 -1.97 9.36 -1.66
N SER A 15 -0.81 9.97 -1.90
CA SER A 15 0.43 9.58 -1.21
C SER A 15 0.25 9.55 0.31
N ASP A 16 -0.48 10.52 0.84
CA ASP A 16 -0.62 10.76 2.28
C ASP A 16 -1.48 9.68 2.95
N ASP A 17 -2.43 9.10 2.20
CA ASP A 17 -3.28 8.01 2.66
C ASP A 17 -2.49 6.69 2.82
N LEU A 18 -1.27 6.60 2.25
CA LEU A 18 -0.39 5.44 2.39
C LEU A 18 0.37 5.42 3.73
N VAL A 19 0.45 6.54 4.45
CA VAL A 19 1.22 6.62 5.70
C VAL A 19 0.58 5.76 6.80
N VAL A 20 -0.74 5.81 6.92
CA VAL A 20 -1.49 5.04 7.93
C VAL A 20 -1.30 3.53 7.77
N PRO A 21 -1.54 2.92 6.58
CA PRO A 21 -1.29 1.49 6.41
C PRO A 21 0.19 1.13 6.56
N MET A 22 1.13 2.01 6.17
CA MET A 22 2.57 1.74 6.36
C MET A 22 2.96 1.72 7.83
N ILE A 23 2.48 2.66 8.66
CA ILE A 23 2.74 2.66 10.10
C ILE A 23 2.16 1.40 10.75
N PHE A 24 0.93 1.02 10.38
CA PHE A 24 0.31 -0.19 10.88
C PHE A 24 1.15 -1.44 10.56
N MET A 25 1.62 -1.58 9.31
CA MET A 25 2.46 -2.70 8.91
C MET A 25 3.82 -2.70 9.64
N ILE A 26 4.45 -1.53 9.84
CA ILE A 26 5.71 -1.41 10.60
C ILE A 26 5.54 -1.92 12.04
N VAL A 27 4.44 -1.54 12.70
CA VAL A 27 4.17 -2.01 14.08
C VAL A 27 3.99 -3.52 14.11
N VAL A 28 3.27 -4.08 13.15
CA VAL A 28 3.05 -5.53 13.09
C VAL A 28 4.34 -6.29 12.76
N HIS A 29 5.09 -5.86 11.75
CA HIS A 29 6.37 -6.46 11.39
C HIS A 29 7.42 -6.34 12.49
N SER A 30 7.47 -5.22 13.22
CA SER A 30 8.37 -5.08 14.36
C SER A 30 8.00 -6.03 15.50
N ALA A 31 6.70 -6.27 15.74
CA ALA A 31 6.25 -7.29 16.70
C ALA A 31 6.67 -8.70 16.28
N TRP A 32 6.56 -9.04 14.99
CA TRP A 32 7.04 -10.33 14.47
C TRP A 32 8.55 -10.49 14.56
N LEU A 33 9.30 -9.45 14.17
CA LEU A 33 10.76 -9.43 14.27
C LEU A 33 11.20 -9.69 15.71
N MET A 34 10.56 -9.03 16.67
CA MET A 34 10.83 -9.22 18.09
C MET A 34 10.47 -10.63 18.56
N ALA A 35 9.27 -11.13 18.22
CA ALA A 35 8.83 -12.48 18.63
C ALA A 35 9.76 -13.57 18.09
N LEU A 36 10.13 -13.50 16.81
CA LEU A 36 11.03 -14.46 16.16
C LEU A 36 12.47 -14.32 16.66
N GLY A 37 12.93 -13.09 16.91
CA GLY A 37 14.24 -12.82 17.50
C GLY A 37 14.38 -13.42 18.89
N ILE A 38 13.37 -13.25 19.75
CA ILE A 38 13.34 -13.84 21.10
C ILE A 38 13.36 -15.37 21.00
N VAL A 39 12.49 -15.96 20.17
CA VAL A 39 12.47 -17.41 19.96
C VAL A 39 13.83 -17.92 19.47
N ARG A 40 14.44 -17.23 18.51
CA ARG A 40 15.73 -17.62 17.94
C ARG A 40 16.88 -17.55 18.95
N GLY A 41 16.81 -16.61 19.90
CA GLY A 41 17.84 -16.39 20.93
C GLY A 41 17.68 -17.27 22.18
N ILE A 42 16.46 -17.66 22.53
CA ILE A 42 16.19 -18.49 23.72
C ILE A 42 16.15 -19.99 23.38
N VAL A 43 15.65 -20.36 22.21
CA VAL A 43 15.50 -21.78 21.83
C VAL A 43 16.81 -22.30 21.26
N ASP A 44 17.31 -23.35 21.89
CA ASP A 44 18.47 -24.09 21.40
C ASP A 44 18.08 -24.99 20.22
N PHE A 45 18.67 -24.72 19.05
CA PHE A 45 18.51 -25.52 17.83
C PHE A 45 19.69 -26.50 17.65
N THR A 46 20.23 -27.03 18.76
CA THR A 46 21.44 -27.87 18.77
C THR A 46 21.22 -29.29 18.24
N SER A 47 19.98 -29.75 18.16
CA SER A 47 19.68 -31.07 17.60
C SER A 47 20.02 -31.12 16.10
N PRO A 48 20.79 -32.13 15.63
CA PRO A 48 21.19 -32.25 14.23
C PRO A 48 20.08 -32.84 13.33
N GLU A 49 18.84 -32.90 13.80
CA GLU A 49 17.73 -33.40 13.00
C GLU A 49 17.44 -32.47 11.82
N GLU A 50 17.14 -33.02 10.64
CA GLU A 50 16.82 -32.21 9.45
C GLU A 50 15.63 -31.27 9.72
N CYS A 51 14.70 -31.67 10.58
CA CYS A 51 13.56 -30.86 10.99
C CYS A 51 13.97 -29.58 11.73
N THR A 52 14.89 -29.68 12.70
CA THR A 52 15.33 -28.56 13.53
C THR A 52 16.22 -27.59 12.76
N VAL A 53 17.05 -28.11 11.85
CA VAL A 53 17.85 -27.30 10.93
C VAL A 53 16.95 -26.50 9.99
N ASN A 54 16.00 -27.17 9.33
CA ASN A 54 15.04 -26.51 8.44
C ASN A 54 14.21 -25.45 9.17
N LEU A 55 13.76 -25.72 10.40
CA LEU A 55 13.04 -24.75 11.22
C LEU A 55 13.90 -23.52 11.55
N ARG A 56 15.16 -23.74 11.93
CA ARG A 56 16.12 -22.68 12.24
C ARG A 56 16.35 -21.77 11.03
N ASP A 57 16.54 -22.37 9.85
CA ASP A 57 16.79 -21.64 8.62
C ASP A 57 15.53 -20.92 8.12
N LEU A 58 14.36 -21.52 8.32
CA LEU A 58 13.06 -20.88 8.04
C LEU A 58 12.84 -19.64 8.93
N ILE A 59 13.11 -19.75 10.23
CA ILE A 59 13.04 -18.61 11.17
C ILE A 59 14.06 -17.54 10.81
N LEU A 60 15.30 -17.92 10.48
CA LEU A 60 16.35 -16.97 10.11
C LEU A 60 16.01 -16.22 8.81
N GLY A 61 15.57 -16.93 7.77
CA GLY A 61 15.15 -16.30 6.53
C GLY A 61 13.95 -15.38 6.74
N TYR A 62 13.03 -15.75 7.64
CA TYR A 62 11.89 -14.89 7.95
C TYR A 62 12.28 -13.60 8.68
N ILE A 63 13.23 -13.67 9.62
CA ILE A 63 13.83 -12.49 10.27
C ILE A 63 14.47 -11.54 9.24
N ILE A 64 15.20 -12.09 8.27
CA ILE A 64 15.87 -11.30 7.22
C ILE A 64 14.84 -10.58 6.34
N ILE A 65 13.81 -11.31 5.88
CA ILE A 65 12.74 -10.76 5.04
C ILE A 65 11.98 -9.66 5.78
N VAL A 66 11.52 -9.94 7.01
CA VAL A 66 10.78 -8.95 7.83
C VAL A 66 11.63 -7.71 8.12
N SER A 67 12.93 -7.86 8.36
CA SER A 67 13.84 -6.73 8.54
C SER A 67 13.91 -5.85 7.28
N PHE A 68 14.00 -6.47 6.10
CA PHE A 68 13.98 -5.74 4.84
C PHE A 68 12.63 -5.05 4.58
N CYS A 69 11.51 -5.70 4.93
CA CYS A 69 10.18 -5.10 4.88
C CYS A 69 10.11 -3.82 5.73
N ILE A 70 10.56 -3.87 6.98
CA ILE A 70 10.56 -2.70 7.89
C ILE A 70 11.38 -1.55 7.30
N ILE A 71 12.57 -1.83 6.76
CA ILE A 71 13.42 -0.79 6.14
C ILE A 71 12.68 -0.12 4.99
N LEU A 72 12.09 -0.89 4.08
CA LEU A 72 11.33 -0.35 2.96
C LEU A 72 10.09 0.44 3.41
N GLU A 73 9.36 -0.05 4.41
CA GLU A 73 8.18 0.61 4.94
C GLU A 73 8.53 1.94 5.62
N VAL A 74 9.63 1.99 6.37
CA VAL A 74 10.17 3.23 6.96
C VAL A 74 10.59 4.19 5.85
N CYS A 75 11.28 3.73 4.81
CA CYS A 75 11.62 4.56 3.65
C CYS A 75 10.38 5.14 2.97
N ILE A 76 9.34 4.33 2.76
CA ILE A 76 8.07 4.77 2.16
C ILE A 76 7.36 5.77 3.07
N ALA A 77 7.26 5.51 4.38
CA ALA A 77 6.64 6.41 5.33
C ALA A 77 7.38 7.76 5.41
N PHE A 78 8.71 7.73 5.43
CA PHE A 78 9.53 8.94 5.46
C PHE A 78 9.41 9.76 4.16
N VAL A 79 9.46 9.11 2.99
CA VAL A 79 9.28 9.80 1.71
C VAL A 79 7.84 10.32 1.55
N SER A 80 6.86 9.58 2.05
CA SER A 80 5.45 9.98 2.00
C SER A 80 5.15 11.21 2.86
N THR A 81 5.76 11.31 4.05
CA THR A 81 5.63 12.49 4.94
C THR A 81 6.37 13.73 4.43
N ARG A 82 7.41 13.57 3.59
CA ARG A 82 8.18 14.66 2.98
C ARG A 82 7.51 15.31 1.77
N GLY A 83 6.35 14.82 1.33
CA GLY A 83 5.60 15.37 0.20
C GLY A 83 4.96 16.73 0.50
N SER A 84 5.65 17.83 0.21
CA SER A 84 5.04 19.16 0.22
C SER A 84 4.14 19.36 -1.01
N ILE A 85 2.99 20.04 -0.83
CA ILE A 85 1.98 20.32 -1.87
C ILE A 85 2.55 21.00 -3.13
N LEU A 86 3.68 21.72 -3.02
CA LEU A 86 4.23 22.55 -4.11
C LEU A 86 5.36 21.90 -4.94
N THR A 87 5.92 20.77 -4.54
CA THR A 87 7.05 20.15 -5.26
C THR A 87 6.67 18.77 -5.82
N GLN A 88 6.59 18.66 -7.14
CA GLN A 88 6.21 17.43 -7.85
C GLN A 88 7.36 16.40 -7.99
N THR A 89 8.61 16.81 -7.78
CA THR A 89 9.80 15.98 -7.99
C THR A 89 9.95 14.76 -7.05
N PRO A 90 9.59 14.78 -5.75
CA PRO A 90 9.68 13.59 -4.90
C PRO A 90 8.63 12.50 -5.18
N ARG A 91 7.63 12.74 -6.05
CA ARG A 91 6.56 11.78 -6.35
C ARG A 91 6.91 10.69 -7.35
N ALA A 92 8.01 10.83 -8.11
CA ALA A 92 8.45 9.73 -8.99
C ALA A 92 9.03 8.57 -8.15
N SER A 93 9.79 8.89 -7.10
CA SER A 93 10.44 7.88 -6.25
C SER A 93 9.46 7.03 -5.46
N ILE A 94 8.28 7.58 -5.09
CA ILE A 94 7.26 6.80 -4.37
C ILE A 94 6.70 5.66 -5.23
N GLU A 95 6.60 5.86 -6.56
CA GLU A 95 6.13 4.83 -7.48
C GLU A 95 7.13 3.65 -7.52
N TYR A 96 8.43 3.95 -7.62
CA TYR A 96 9.50 2.94 -7.58
C TYR A 96 9.56 2.20 -6.24
N LEU A 97 9.42 2.91 -5.12
CA LEU A 97 9.39 2.28 -3.79
C LEU A 97 8.17 1.36 -3.62
N LEU A 98 7.01 1.73 -4.17
CA LEU A 98 5.82 0.88 -4.17
C LEU A 98 6.02 -0.39 -5.03
N TYR A 99 6.67 -0.28 -6.19
CA TYR A 99 7.05 -1.48 -6.97
C TYR A 99 8.04 -2.36 -6.19
N GLY A 100 9.02 -1.77 -5.52
CA GLY A 100 9.94 -2.50 -4.63
C GLY A 100 9.20 -3.24 -3.52
N ARG A 101 8.27 -2.57 -2.82
CA ARG A 101 7.45 -3.18 -1.78
C ARG A 101 6.58 -4.31 -2.31
N TYR A 102 6.02 -4.17 -3.51
CA TYR A 102 5.25 -5.23 -4.17
C TYR A 102 6.11 -6.47 -4.43
N VAL A 103 7.32 -6.30 -4.98
CA VAL A 103 8.25 -7.42 -5.22
C VAL A 103 8.62 -8.13 -3.92
N VAL A 104 8.93 -7.38 -2.87
CA VAL A 104 9.23 -7.96 -1.55
C VAL A 104 8.03 -8.71 -0.97
N GLY A 105 6.82 -8.19 -1.16
CA GLY A 105 5.59 -8.88 -0.76
C GLY A 105 5.40 -10.23 -1.48
N LEU A 106 5.84 -10.36 -2.74
CA LEU A 106 5.83 -11.65 -3.44
C LEU A 106 6.86 -12.63 -2.85
N VAL A 107 8.04 -12.15 -2.47
CA VAL A 107 9.06 -12.95 -1.79
C VAL A 107 8.55 -13.43 -0.42
N GLU A 108 7.90 -12.54 0.33
CA GLU A 108 7.27 -12.84 1.62
C GLU A 108 6.18 -13.91 1.46
N LEU A 109 5.29 -13.77 0.46
CA LEU A 109 4.26 -14.76 0.14
C LEU A 109 4.88 -16.13 -0.20
N ALA A 110 5.94 -16.16 -1.00
CA ALA A 110 6.64 -17.40 -1.33
C ALA A 110 7.23 -18.05 -0.06
N TRP A 111 7.81 -17.26 0.84
CA TRP A 111 8.34 -17.74 2.11
C TRP A 111 7.25 -18.29 3.04
N LEU A 112 6.09 -17.63 3.11
CA LEU A 112 4.92 -18.11 3.85
C LEU A 112 4.40 -19.44 3.30
N ILE A 113 4.39 -19.63 1.98
CA ILE A 113 4.02 -20.91 1.36
C ILE A 113 5.02 -22.00 1.75
N LEU A 114 6.33 -21.73 1.65
CA LEU A 114 7.37 -22.68 2.07
C LEU A 114 7.22 -23.05 3.55
N GLY A 115 6.94 -22.07 4.40
CA GLY A 115 6.67 -22.28 5.81
C GLY A 115 5.42 -23.11 6.09
N ALA A 116 4.33 -22.89 5.34
CA ALA A 116 3.11 -23.69 5.43
C ALA A 116 3.34 -25.14 4.98
N VAL A 117 4.11 -25.34 3.90
CA VAL A 117 4.50 -26.69 3.44
C VAL A 117 5.35 -27.38 4.50
N TRP A 118 6.32 -26.68 5.10
CA TRP A 118 7.12 -27.22 6.20
C TRP A 118 6.24 -27.62 7.39
N ALA A 119 5.34 -26.73 7.82
CA ALA A 119 4.42 -26.97 8.92
C ALA A 119 3.51 -28.19 8.63
N SER A 120 2.99 -28.33 7.42
CA SER A 120 2.13 -29.47 7.06
C SER A 120 2.83 -30.83 7.20
N LYS A 121 4.15 -30.88 7.03
CA LYS A 121 4.93 -32.12 7.04
C LYS A 121 5.59 -32.43 8.38
N HIS A 122 6.06 -31.42 9.09
CA HIS A 122 6.98 -31.60 10.23
C HIS A 122 6.46 -31.04 11.56
N TYR A 123 5.23 -30.51 11.61
CA TYR A 123 4.71 -29.86 12.82
C TYR A 123 4.55 -30.82 14.01
N THR A 124 4.15 -32.07 13.77
CA THR A 124 3.96 -33.08 14.82
C THR A 124 5.25 -33.76 15.25
N THR A 125 6.27 -33.77 14.41
CA THR A 125 7.50 -34.56 14.62
C THR A 125 8.65 -33.76 15.25
N CYS A 126 8.64 -32.43 15.19
CA CYS A 126 9.73 -31.57 15.70
C CYS A 126 9.59 -31.20 17.18
N SER A 127 10.71 -31.22 17.93
CA SER A 127 10.74 -31.09 19.40
C SER A 127 11.15 -29.72 20.02
N PRO A 128 11.06 -28.56 19.34
CA PRO A 128 10.94 -27.28 20.05
C PRO A 128 9.51 -26.74 19.97
N ASP A 129 8.66 -27.14 20.92
CA ASP A 129 7.24 -26.77 20.95
C ASP A 129 7.00 -25.27 20.95
N SER A 130 7.83 -24.52 21.67
CA SER A 130 7.72 -23.05 21.74
C SER A 130 7.97 -22.40 20.39
N ALA A 131 9.02 -22.83 19.67
CA ALA A 131 9.38 -22.24 18.39
C ALA A 131 8.32 -22.51 17.31
N LYS A 132 7.84 -23.76 17.21
CA LYS A 132 6.84 -24.11 16.19
C LYS A 132 5.47 -23.46 16.47
N LYS A 133 5.06 -23.33 17.74
CA LYS A 133 3.81 -22.65 18.11
C LYS A 133 3.88 -21.15 17.80
N THR A 134 4.98 -20.48 18.15
CA THR A 134 5.16 -19.07 17.82
C THR A 134 5.18 -18.88 16.32
N LEU A 135 5.96 -19.67 15.58
CA LEU A 135 6.02 -19.57 14.12
C LEU A 135 4.65 -19.76 13.46
N LEU A 136 3.87 -20.75 13.91
CA LEU A 136 2.53 -21.00 13.38
C LEU A 136 1.57 -19.84 13.70
N GLY A 137 1.66 -19.25 14.90
CA GLY A 137 0.88 -18.06 15.26
C GLY A 137 1.18 -16.88 14.36
N VAL A 138 2.46 -16.60 14.11
CA VAL A 138 2.90 -15.53 13.19
C VAL A 138 2.37 -15.78 11.78
N MET A 139 2.55 -17.01 11.25
CA MET A 139 2.07 -17.37 9.91
C MET A 139 0.56 -17.17 9.75
N ILE A 140 -0.25 -17.61 10.72
CA ILE A 140 -1.70 -17.41 10.66
C ILE A 140 -2.05 -15.93 10.58
N CYS A 141 -1.40 -15.10 11.41
CA CYS A 141 -1.64 -13.67 11.39
C CYS A 141 -1.21 -13.03 10.07
N ASP A 142 -0.10 -13.46 9.45
CA ASP A 142 0.35 -12.93 8.17
C ASP A 142 -0.58 -13.32 7.02
N TRP A 143 -1.12 -14.54 7.02
CA TRP A 143 -2.19 -14.93 6.09
C TRP A 143 -3.42 -14.01 6.21
N LEU A 144 -3.80 -13.64 7.44
CA LEU A 144 -4.90 -12.69 7.68
C LEU A 144 -4.54 -11.28 7.18
N LEU A 145 -3.31 -10.81 7.39
CA LEU A 145 -2.84 -9.52 6.87
C LEU A 145 -2.88 -9.48 5.34
N ILE A 146 -2.40 -10.53 4.67
CA ILE A 146 -2.44 -10.63 3.22
C ILE A 146 -3.89 -10.58 2.72
N LEU A 147 -4.80 -11.30 3.38
CA LEU A 147 -6.23 -11.26 3.05
C LEU A 147 -6.79 -9.83 3.19
N LEU A 148 -6.48 -9.14 4.28
CA LEU A 148 -6.90 -7.74 4.50
C LEU A 148 -6.30 -6.79 3.46
N LEU A 149 -5.04 -7.00 3.05
CA LEU A 149 -4.39 -6.22 1.99
C LEU A 149 -5.08 -6.45 0.64
N VAL A 150 -5.40 -7.69 0.29
CA VAL A 150 -6.13 -8.02 -0.95
C VAL A 150 -7.53 -7.39 -0.94
N ILE A 151 -8.26 -7.45 0.18
CA ILE A 151 -9.57 -6.79 0.32
C ILE A 151 -9.42 -5.28 0.16
N SER A 152 -8.46 -4.64 0.83
CA SER A 152 -8.27 -3.19 0.75
C SER A 152 -7.88 -2.74 -0.66
N MET A 153 -7.06 -3.53 -1.35
CA MET A 153 -6.71 -3.31 -2.76
C MET A 153 -7.93 -3.47 -3.67
N TRP A 154 -8.75 -4.51 -3.47
CA TRP A 154 -9.98 -4.75 -4.23
C TRP A 154 -10.98 -3.60 -4.07
N CYS A 155 -11.21 -3.17 -2.83
CA CYS A 155 -12.06 -2.01 -2.51
C CYS A 155 -11.52 -0.71 -3.15
N SER A 156 -10.21 -0.56 -3.25
CA SER A 156 -9.56 0.60 -3.85
C SER A 156 -9.62 0.58 -5.39
N PHE A 157 -9.57 -0.61 -6.00
CA PHE A 157 -9.50 -0.81 -7.45
C PHE A 157 -10.80 -0.43 -8.19
N ASP A 158 -11.99 -0.58 -7.57
CA ASP A 158 -13.28 -0.27 -8.22
C ASP A 158 -13.88 1.11 -7.91
N SER A 159 -13.32 1.86 -6.95
CA SER A 159 -13.91 3.17 -6.59
C SER A 159 -13.59 4.30 -7.60
N ALA A 160 -12.51 4.19 -8.39
CA ALA A 160 -12.00 5.30 -9.21
C ALA A 160 -12.59 5.38 -10.63
N GLY A 161 -12.91 4.24 -11.27
CA GLY A 161 -13.45 4.24 -12.65
C GLY A 161 -14.80 4.97 -12.76
N ARG A 162 -15.72 4.68 -11.85
CA ARG A 162 -17.04 5.35 -11.79
C ARG A 162 -16.95 6.81 -11.32
N LYS A 163 -16.07 7.12 -10.36
CA LYS A 163 -15.90 8.48 -9.83
C LYS A 163 -15.22 9.41 -10.84
N TRP A 164 -14.24 8.93 -11.61
CA TRP A 164 -13.57 9.71 -12.65
C TRP A 164 -14.52 10.08 -13.79
N VAL A 165 -15.34 9.14 -14.26
CA VAL A 165 -16.35 9.42 -15.29
C VAL A 165 -17.35 10.48 -14.80
N LYS A 166 -17.80 10.39 -13.53
CA LYS A 166 -18.68 11.40 -12.93
C LYS A 166 -17.99 12.77 -12.82
N MET A 167 -16.73 12.83 -12.38
CA MET A 167 -15.96 14.07 -12.26
C MET A 167 -15.74 14.72 -13.64
N LYS A 168 -15.42 13.93 -14.67
CA LYS A 168 -15.22 14.45 -16.03
C LYS A 168 -16.50 15.03 -16.60
N LYS A 169 -17.63 14.32 -16.44
CA LYS A 169 -18.97 14.85 -16.77
C LYS A 169 -19.28 16.16 -16.03
N PHE A 170 -18.95 16.24 -14.74
CA PHE A 170 -19.14 17.46 -13.95
C PHE A 170 -18.29 18.63 -14.47
N GLN A 171 -16.99 18.42 -14.74
CA GLN A 171 -16.12 19.44 -15.31
C GLN A 171 -16.59 19.93 -16.69
N ASP A 172 -17.00 19.02 -17.57
CA ASP A 172 -17.53 19.36 -18.88
C ASP A 172 -18.81 20.21 -18.74
N SER A 173 -19.75 19.82 -17.85
CA SER A 173 -20.95 20.60 -17.56
C SER A 173 -20.66 22.00 -17.01
N MET A 174 -19.62 22.15 -16.17
CA MET A 174 -19.20 23.44 -15.63
C MET A 174 -18.60 24.34 -16.72
N LYS A 175 -17.83 23.76 -17.63
CA LYS A 175 -17.23 24.45 -18.77
C LYS A 175 -18.32 24.94 -19.74
N GLU A 176 -19.34 24.12 -19.97
CA GLU A 176 -20.50 24.43 -20.78
C GLU A 176 -21.37 25.54 -20.17
N ARG A 177 -21.63 25.49 -18.86
CA ARG A 177 -22.30 26.59 -18.12
C ARG A 177 -21.53 27.90 -18.24
N ARG A 178 -20.22 27.87 -18.03
CA ARG A 178 -19.36 29.06 -18.12
C ARG A 178 -19.35 29.66 -19.53
N ASN A 179 -19.32 28.82 -20.57
CA ASN A 179 -19.42 29.28 -21.96
C ASN A 179 -20.79 29.88 -22.26
N THR A 180 -21.86 29.28 -21.74
CA THR A 180 -23.23 29.77 -21.91
C THR A 180 -23.43 31.13 -21.25
N ASP A 181 -22.98 31.31 -20.01
CA ASP A 181 -23.05 32.60 -19.30
C ASP A 181 -22.23 33.69 -20.00
N ARG A 182 -21.04 33.34 -20.52
CA ARG A 182 -20.19 34.27 -21.26
C ARG A 182 -20.85 34.74 -22.56
N ARG A 183 -21.49 33.83 -23.32
CA ARG A 183 -22.30 34.16 -24.51
C ARG A 183 -23.50 35.04 -24.15
N ARG A 184 -24.20 34.73 -23.06
CA ARG A 184 -25.37 35.51 -22.59
C ARG A 184 -24.98 36.93 -22.16
N GLY A 185 -23.82 37.07 -21.51
CA GLY A 185 -23.25 38.38 -21.16
C GLY A 185 -22.84 39.21 -22.38
N GLN A 186 -22.23 38.59 -23.41
CA GLN A 186 -21.92 39.26 -24.68
C GLN A 186 -23.19 39.73 -25.41
N ASN A 187 -24.22 38.88 -25.50
CA ASN A 187 -25.50 39.26 -26.13
C ASN A 187 -26.17 40.43 -25.39
N LYS A 188 -26.13 40.46 -24.05
CA LYS A 188 -26.63 41.60 -23.27
C LYS A 188 -25.83 42.89 -23.54
N ARG A 189 -24.51 42.82 -23.68
CA ARG A 189 -23.66 43.98 -24.00
C ARG A 189 -23.92 44.51 -25.41
N GLN A 190 -24.09 43.64 -26.42
CA GLN A 190 -24.48 44.04 -27.77
C GLN A 190 -25.88 44.66 -27.82
N SER A 191 -26.83 44.14 -27.05
CA SER A 191 -28.18 44.70 -26.94
C SER A 191 -28.19 46.07 -26.24
N GLY A 192 -27.38 46.26 -25.19
CA GLY A 192 -27.20 47.55 -24.51
C GLY A 192 -26.48 48.62 -25.34
N SER A 193 -25.56 48.21 -26.22
CA SER A 193 -24.80 49.11 -27.11
C SER A 193 -25.63 49.71 -28.25
N ARG A 194 -26.86 49.25 -28.47
CA ARG A 194 -27.82 49.83 -29.45
C ARG A 194 -28.79 50.85 -28.84
N ARG A 195 -28.57 51.32 -27.62
CA ARG A 195 -29.29 52.50 -27.11
C ARG A 195 -28.70 53.76 -27.73
N ASN A 196 -29.26 54.14 -28.87
CA ASN A 196 -29.05 55.44 -29.50
C ASN A 196 -29.40 56.55 -28.51
N TRP A 197 -28.42 57.34 -28.11
CA TRP A 197 -28.60 58.60 -27.35
C TRP A 197 -29.14 59.76 -28.22
N ARG A 198 -29.77 59.45 -29.35
CA ARG A 198 -30.45 60.44 -30.19
C ARG A 198 -31.93 60.41 -29.88
N GLN A 199 -32.36 61.10 -28.84
CA GLN A 199 -33.68 61.73 -28.83
C GLN A 199 -33.76 62.82 -27.74
N ARG A 200 -33.79 64.06 -28.26
CA ARG A 200 -34.15 65.36 -27.69
C ARG A 200 -33.26 65.96 -26.60
#